data_AF-R5FV35-F1
#
_entry.id   AF-R5FV35-F1
#
_cell.length_a   1.000
_cell.length_b   1.000
_cell.length_c   1.000
_cell.angle_alpha   90.00
_cell.angle_beta   90.00
_cell.angle_gamma   90.00
#
_symmetry.space_group_name_H-M   'P 1'
#
loop_
_entity.id
_entity.type
_entity.pdbx_description
1 polymer ?
#
loop_
_entity_poly.entity_id
_entity_poly.type
_entity_poly.pdbx_seq_one_letter_code
_entity_poly.pdbx_strand_id
1 'polypeptide(L)'
;MKDQISETEAAVTEDKTEVKTADLRKENIGKFPNKEELYAAYNALEKEFTRRSQRLKTLERQIDDLNKASLRKEENAEKAAKFLEQAVENYPSLLPLKSELAEALAAINPEDETSLWKIAFQVVAAAYRSPDDIMADEDFLNERVYSNDDVLTACAEKFFGAKSGAKSPRTVGSCGRAVITLPKKPSSLKEAKEMAEHLFK
;
A
#
# COMPACT_ATOMS: atom_id res chain seq x y z
N MET A 1 -7.32 -62.86 -34.96
CA MET A 1 -8.38 -62.81 -33.95
C MET A 1 -8.84 -61.34 -33.92
N LYS A 2 -9.87 -60.89 -34.66
CA LYS A 2 -11.33 -61.22 -34.55
C LYS A 2 -11.77 -61.07 -33.08
N ASP A 3 -12.66 -60.18 -32.65
CA ASP A 3 -13.79 -59.44 -33.26
C ASP A 3 -14.03 -58.13 -32.44
N GLN A 4 -14.26 -56.94 -33.03
CA GLN A 4 -15.55 -56.35 -33.43
C GLN A 4 -16.71 -56.47 -32.42
N ILE A 5 -17.12 -55.32 -31.84
CA ILE A 5 -18.46 -55.06 -31.29
C ILE A 5 -18.83 -53.67 -31.83
N SER A 6 -19.45 -53.55 -33.01
CA SER A 6 -20.88 -53.76 -33.32
C SER A 6 -21.78 -52.74 -32.61
N GLU A 7 -22.09 -51.68 -33.35
CA GLU A 7 -23.25 -50.81 -33.22
C GLU A 7 -24.53 -51.63 -33.03
N THR A 8 -25.48 -51.11 -32.25
CA THR A 8 -26.91 -51.37 -32.47
C THR A 8 -27.71 -50.16 -32.01
N GLU A 9 -28.17 -49.41 -33.01
CA GLU A 9 -29.31 -48.51 -32.94
C GLU A 9 -30.52 -49.25 -32.37
N ALA A 10 -31.23 -48.60 -31.44
CA ALA A 10 -32.60 -48.96 -31.11
C ALA A 10 -33.48 -47.73 -31.34
N ALA A 11 -33.76 -47.48 -32.63
CA ALA A 11 -34.96 -46.78 -33.02
C ALA A 11 -36.17 -47.69 -32.73
N VAL A 12 -37.03 -47.27 -31.81
CA VAL A 12 -38.37 -47.86 -31.64
C VAL A 12 -39.37 -46.74 -31.73
N THR A 13 -39.74 -46.48 -32.99
CA THR A 13 -41.10 -46.36 -33.52
C THR A 13 -42.19 -45.92 -32.54
N GLU A 14 -42.66 -44.69 -32.74
CA GLU A 14 -44.03 -44.30 -32.43
C GLU A 14 -45.00 -45.25 -33.15
N ASP A 15 -45.85 -45.96 -32.41
CA ASP A 15 -47.09 -46.49 -32.96
C ASP A 15 -48.28 -46.02 -32.13
N LYS A 16 -49.28 -45.56 -32.88
CA LYS A 16 -50.45 -44.87 -32.39
C LYS A 16 -51.36 -45.83 -31.64
N THR A 17 -51.84 -45.31 -30.52
CA THR A 17 -53.09 -45.63 -29.84
C THR A 17 -54.16 -46.24 -30.75
N GLU A 18 -54.65 -47.41 -30.34
CA GLU A 18 -56.08 -47.74 -30.30
C GLU A 18 -56.28 -48.94 -29.37
N VAL A 19 -56.51 -48.68 -28.07
CA VAL A 19 -57.06 -49.71 -27.16
C VAL A 19 -58.39 -49.20 -26.63
N LYS A 20 -59.42 -49.90 -27.11
CA LYS A 20 -60.83 -49.78 -26.75
C LYS A 20 -61.00 -49.69 -25.24
N THR A 21 -61.65 -48.62 -24.80
CA THR A 21 -62.24 -48.46 -23.48
C THR A 21 -63.33 -49.50 -23.25
N ALA A 22 -63.01 -50.59 -22.53
CA ALA A 22 -64.01 -51.47 -21.94
C ALA A 22 -63.44 -52.14 -20.68
N ASP A 23 -63.96 -51.71 -19.52
CA ASP A 23 -64.04 -52.41 -18.23
C ASP A 23 -62.82 -53.20 -17.69
N LEU A 24 -61.83 -52.49 -17.17
CA LEU A 24 -60.86 -53.02 -16.19
C LEU A 24 -60.82 -52.17 -14.90
N ARG A 25 -61.96 -51.59 -14.50
CA ARG A 25 -62.08 -50.88 -13.23
C ARG A 25 -62.34 -51.86 -12.09
N LYS A 26 -61.26 -52.43 -11.52
CA LYS A 26 -61.08 -52.91 -10.13
C LYS A 26 -60.22 -54.19 -10.04
N GLU A 27 -58.99 -54.14 -10.54
CA GLU A 27 -57.93 -54.95 -9.91
C GLU A 27 -57.16 -54.00 -8.99
N ASN A 28 -57.49 -54.03 -7.70
CA ASN A 28 -56.83 -53.22 -6.69
C ASN A 28 -55.42 -53.82 -6.45
N ILE A 29 -54.37 -53.14 -6.91
CA ILE A 29 -52.99 -53.64 -6.87
C ILE A 29 -52.33 -53.17 -5.58
N GLY A 30 -52.92 -53.60 -4.46
CA GLY A 30 -52.49 -53.24 -3.12
C GLY A 30 -52.71 -51.76 -2.80
N LYS A 31 -51.64 -50.96 -2.91
CA LYS A 31 -51.67 -49.51 -2.57
C LYS A 31 -52.22 -48.63 -3.70
N PHE A 32 -52.31 -49.15 -4.92
CA PHE A 32 -52.77 -48.42 -6.09
C PHE A 32 -54.07 -49.02 -6.64
N PRO A 33 -55.05 -48.19 -7.00
CA PRO A 33 -56.39 -48.66 -7.38
C PRO A 33 -56.45 -49.27 -8.78
N ASN A 34 -55.46 -49.03 -9.66
CA ASN A 34 -55.36 -49.63 -10.99
C ASN A 34 -53.89 -49.66 -11.50
N LYS A 35 -53.63 -50.37 -12.62
CA LYS A 35 -52.30 -50.51 -13.26
C LYS A 35 -51.74 -49.18 -13.77
N GLU A 36 -52.60 -48.30 -14.27
CA GLU A 36 -52.20 -47.01 -14.84
C GLU A 36 -51.64 -46.06 -13.76
N GLU A 37 -52.27 -46.04 -12.59
CA GLU A 37 -51.85 -45.20 -11.45
C GLU A 37 -50.55 -45.70 -10.83
N LEU A 38 -50.33 -47.02 -10.80
CA LEU A 38 -49.03 -47.60 -10.44
C LEU A 38 -47.92 -47.15 -11.40
N TYR A 39 -48.18 -47.19 -12.71
CA TYR A 39 -47.22 -46.74 -13.73
C TYR A 39 -46.96 -45.23 -13.63
N ALA A 40 -48.00 -44.43 -13.40
CA ALA A 40 -47.86 -42.99 -13.18
C ALA A 40 -47.02 -42.67 -11.94
N ALA A 41 -47.23 -43.40 -10.84
CA ALA A 41 -46.45 -43.24 -9.61
C ALA A 41 -44.97 -43.63 -9.81
N TYR A 42 -44.70 -44.70 -10.57
CA TYR A 42 -43.33 -45.09 -10.94
C TYR A 42 -42.63 -43.98 -11.74
N ASN A 43 -43.27 -43.46 -12.78
CA ASN A 43 -42.71 -42.38 -13.60
C ASN A 43 -42.52 -41.08 -12.79
N ALA A 44 -43.43 -40.77 -11.87
CA ALA A 44 -43.26 -39.63 -10.96
C ALA A 44 -42.04 -39.80 -10.05
N LEU A 45 -41.83 -41.02 -9.53
CA LEU A 45 -40.66 -41.34 -8.70
C LEU A 45 -39.35 -41.26 -9.50
N GLU A 46 -39.32 -41.78 -10.72
CA GLU A 46 -38.15 -41.72 -11.61
C GLU A 46 -37.76 -40.27 -11.95
N LYS A 47 -38.77 -39.42 -12.21
CA LYS A 47 -38.57 -37.97 -12.41
C LYS A 47 -37.98 -37.30 -11.17
N GLU A 48 -38.49 -37.60 -9.98
CA GLU A 48 -37.97 -37.05 -8.73
C GLU A 48 -36.55 -37.55 -8.43
N PHE A 49 -36.24 -38.82 -8.73
CA PHE A 49 -34.89 -39.36 -8.59
C PHE A 49 -33.89 -38.65 -9.52
N THR A 50 -34.28 -38.43 -10.78
CA THR A 50 -33.46 -37.71 -11.76
C THR A 50 -33.26 -36.25 -11.32
N ARG A 51 -34.33 -35.57 -10.90
CA ARG A 51 -34.28 -34.19 -10.41
C ARG A 51 -33.37 -34.05 -9.19
N ARG A 52 -33.45 -34.99 -8.24
CA ARG A 52 -32.62 -34.99 -7.03
C ARG A 52 -31.16 -35.27 -7.37
N SER A 53 -30.87 -36.22 -8.25
CA SER A 53 -29.50 -36.53 -8.69
C SER A 53 -28.85 -35.38 -9.45
N GLN A 54 -29.62 -34.67 -10.29
CA GLN A 54 -29.16 -33.44 -10.94
C GLN A 54 -28.86 -32.35 -9.91
N ARG A 55 -29.74 -32.14 -8.93
CA ARG A 55 -29.53 -31.16 -7.86
C ARG A 55 -28.30 -31.48 -7.02
N LEU A 56 -28.08 -32.75 -6.67
CA LEU A 56 -26.88 -33.18 -5.95
C LEU A 56 -25.62 -32.84 -6.75
N LYS A 57 -25.59 -33.18 -8.04
CA LYS A 57 -24.47 -32.84 -8.93
C LYS A 57 -24.20 -31.34 -9.03
N THR A 58 -25.25 -30.51 -9.02
CA THR A 58 -25.07 -29.04 -9.00
C THR A 58 -24.50 -28.53 -7.68
N LEU A 59 -24.94 -29.10 -6.55
CA LEU A 59 -24.44 -28.72 -5.23
C LEU A 59 -22.99 -29.17 -5.02
N GLU A 60 -22.64 -30.37 -5.45
CA GLU A 60 -21.26 -30.87 -5.42
C GLU A 60 -20.32 -29.95 -6.22
N ARG A 61 -20.73 -29.54 -7.42
CA ARG A 61 -19.97 -28.56 -8.22
C ARG A 61 -19.80 -27.22 -7.51
N GLN A 62 -20.86 -26.71 -6.88
CA GLN A 62 -20.79 -25.46 -6.12
C GLN A 62 -19.82 -25.56 -4.94
N ILE A 63 -19.82 -26.69 -4.23
CA ILE A 63 -18.88 -26.95 -3.12
C ILE A 63 -17.44 -26.99 -3.66
N ASP A 64 -17.21 -27.69 -4.77
CA ASP A 64 -15.89 -27.77 -5.40
C ASP A 64 -15.38 -26.39 -5.85
N ASP A 65 -16.25 -25.56 -6.44
CA ASP A 65 -15.90 -24.22 -6.89
C ASP A 65 -15.60 -23.28 -5.71
N LEU A 66 -16.36 -23.38 -4.62
CA LEU A 66 -16.10 -22.65 -3.37
C LEU A 66 -14.78 -23.08 -2.74
N ASN A 67 -14.49 -24.38 -2.68
CA ASN A 67 -13.23 -24.89 -2.17
C ASN A 67 -12.04 -24.39 -3.01
N LYS A 68 -12.15 -24.43 -4.34
CA LYS A 68 -11.12 -23.89 -5.23
C LYS A 68 -10.93 -22.38 -5.03
N ALA A 69 -12.01 -21.61 -4.86
CA ALA A 69 -11.92 -20.19 -4.59
C ALA A 69 -11.24 -19.89 -3.25
N SER A 70 -11.52 -20.70 -2.22
CA SER A 70 -10.84 -20.58 -0.92
C SER A 70 -9.34 -20.85 -1.02
N LEU A 71 -8.97 -21.95 -1.69
CA LEU A 71 -7.56 -22.31 -1.90
C LEU A 71 -6.80 -21.23 -2.68
N ARG A 72 -7.40 -20.69 -3.75
CA ARG A 72 -6.80 -19.57 -4.50
C ARG A 72 -6.60 -18.33 -3.64
N LYS A 73 -7.56 -18.03 -2.75
CA LYS A 73 -7.45 -16.88 -1.83
C LYS A 73 -6.31 -17.06 -0.85
N GLU A 74 -6.13 -18.26 -0.30
CA GLU A 74 -5.00 -18.59 0.59
C GLU A 74 -3.67 -18.49 -0.15
N GLU A 75 -3.56 -19.08 -1.34
CA GLU A 75 -2.36 -19.00 -2.19
C GLU A 75 -2.00 -17.55 -2.56
N ASN A 76 -2.99 -16.72 -2.88
CA ASN A 76 -2.77 -15.31 -3.21
C ASN A 76 -2.36 -14.49 -1.97
N ALA A 77 -2.94 -14.78 -0.80
CA ALA A 77 -2.53 -14.16 0.46
C ALA A 77 -1.08 -14.48 0.81
N GLU A 78 -0.64 -15.73 0.61
CA GLU A 78 0.76 -16.12 0.81
C GLU A 78 1.71 -15.40 -0.16
N LYS A 79 1.34 -15.28 -1.44
CA LYS A 79 2.13 -14.53 -2.43
C LYS A 79 2.24 -13.05 -2.04
N ALA A 80 1.15 -12.45 -1.60
CA ALA A 80 1.13 -11.05 -1.13
C ALA A 80 2.02 -10.87 0.12
N ALA A 81 2.00 -11.81 1.06
CA ALA A 81 2.85 -11.75 2.25
C ALA A 81 4.35 -11.83 1.89
N LYS A 82 4.74 -12.77 1.02
CA LYS A 82 6.12 -12.89 0.53
C LYS A 82 6.57 -11.63 -0.21
N PHE A 83 5.69 -11.05 -1.02
CA PHE A 83 5.95 -9.80 -1.71
C PHE A 83 6.21 -8.65 -0.73
N LEU A 84 5.41 -8.53 0.33
CA LEU A 84 5.62 -7.50 1.36
C LEU A 84 6.96 -7.68 2.08
N GLU A 85 7.34 -8.92 2.41
CA GLU A 85 8.64 -9.19 3.03
C GLU A 85 9.78 -8.77 2.10
N GLN A 86 9.74 -9.18 0.84
CA GLN A 86 10.73 -8.77 -0.16
C GLN A 86 10.77 -7.26 -0.37
N ALA A 87 9.62 -6.59 -0.39
CA ALA A 87 9.54 -5.14 -0.54
C ALA A 87 10.18 -4.43 0.66
N VAL A 88 9.94 -4.90 1.89
CA VAL A 88 10.52 -4.33 3.10
C VAL A 88 12.03 -4.60 3.20
N GLU A 89 12.50 -5.79 2.78
CA GLU A 89 13.92 -6.10 2.69
C GLU A 89 14.66 -5.17 1.73
N ASN A 90 14.07 -4.94 0.55
CA ASN A 90 14.66 -4.05 -0.46
C ASN A 90 14.55 -2.56 -0.08
N TYR A 91 13.49 -2.19 0.65
CA TYR A 91 13.19 -0.81 1.01
C TYR A 91 12.76 -0.69 2.48
N PRO A 92 13.71 -0.51 3.41
CA PRO A 92 13.39 -0.40 4.84
C PRO A 92 12.54 0.83 5.18
N SER A 93 12.47 1.83 4.30
CA SER A 93 11.55 2.96 4.42
C SER A 93 10.07 2.58 4.33
N LEU A 94 9.73 1.37 3.87
CA LEU A 94 8.37 0.85 3.81
C LEU A 94 7.88 0.24 5.14
N LEU A 95 8.76 0.07 6.13
CA LEU A 95 8.38 -0.43 7.47
C LEU A 95 7.15 0.25 8.09
N PRO A 96 7.06 1.60 8.14
CA PRO A 96 5.89 2.27 8.69
C PRO A 96 4.61 2.02 7.90
N LEU A 97 4.71 1.77 6.59
CA LEU A 97 3.56 1.53 5.71
C LEU A 97 3.18 0.05 5.62
N LYS A 98 3.91 -0.86 6.27
CA LYS A 98 3.67 -2.31 6.15
C LYS A 98 2.24 -2.70 6.53
N SER A 99 1.68 -2.11 7.59
CA SER A 99 0.31 -2.38 8.03
C SER A 99 -0.73 -1.91 7.01
N GLU A 100 -0.56 -0.71 6.47
CA GLU A 100 -1.46 -0.13 5.46
C GLU A 100 -1.40 -0.92 4.14
N LEU A 101 -0.20 -1.33 3.75
CA LEU A 101 0.00 -2.18 2.59
C LEU A 101 -0.66 -3.55 2.76
N ALA A 102 -0.52 -4.17 3.93
CA ALA A 102 -1.16 -5.46 4.22
C ALA A 102 -2.69 -5.38 4.15
N GLU A 103 -3.28 -4.29 4.68
CA GLU A 103 -4.71 -4.05 4.61
C GLU A 103 -5.20 -3.86 3.16
N ALA A 104 -4.49 -3.03 2.38
CA ALA A 104 -4.82 -2.79 0.98
C ALA A 104 -4.74 -4.06 0.12
N LEU A 105 -3.74 -4.92 0.38
CA LEU A 105 -3.58 -6.21 -0.29
C LEU A 105 -4.68 -7.21 0.09
N ALA A 106 -5.09 -7.24 1.35
CA ALA A 106 -6.18 -8.11 1.82
C ALA A 106 -7.54 -7.73 1.23
N ALA A 107 -7.79 -6.44 1.00
CA ALA A 107 -9.05 -5.93 0.46
C ALA A 107 -9.24 -6.29 -1.03
N ILE A 108 -8.17 -6.22 -1.83
CA ILE A 108 -8.25 -6.33 -3.30
C ILE A 108 -8.03 -7.78 -3.78
N ASN A 109 -7.43 -8.65 -2.96
CA ASN A 109 -7.10 -10.04 -3.29
C ASN A 109 -6.39 -10.17 -4.66
N PRO A 110 -5.15 -9.67 -4.76
CA PRO A 110 -4.43 -9.60 -6.02
C PRO A 110 -4.10 -11.00 -6.57
N GLU A 111 -4.47 -11.25 -7.82
CA GLU A 111 -4.16 -12.50 -8.53
C GLU A 111 -2.78 -12.46 -9.22
N ASP A 112 -2.35 -11.27 -9.65
CA ASP A 112 -1.14 -11.06 -10.45
C ASP A 112 -0.07 -10.24 -9.73
N GLU A 113 1.20 -10.48 -10.07
CA GLU A 113 2.36 -9.72 -9.57
C GLU A 113 2.31 -8.23 -9.94
N THR A 114 1.79 -7.91 -11.14
CA THR A 114 1.61 -6.49 -11.53
C THR A 114 0.55 -5.79 -10.70
N SER A 115 -0.47 -6.52 -10.24
CA SER A 115 -1.52 -5.99 -9.37
C SER A 115 -0.97 -5.74 -7.96
N LEU A 116 -0.08 -6.60 -7.46
CA LEU A 116 0.66 -6.36 -6.20
C LEU A 116 1.40 -5.02 -6.24
N TRP A 117 2.20 -4.81 -7.29
CA TRP A 117 2.96 -3.57 -7.47
C TRP A 117 2.09 -2.33 -7.62
N LYS A 118 0.95 -2.43 -8.33
CA LYS A 118 0.00 -1.31 -8.46
C LYS A 118 -0.59 -0.89 -7.11
N ILE A 119 -1.01 -1.86 -6.30
CA ILE A 119 -1.57 -1.60 -4.96
C ILE A 119 -0.49 -1.01 -4.06
N ALA A 120 0.70 -1.60 -4.07
CA ALA A 120 1.81 -1.10 -3.27
C ALA A 120 2.18 0.33 -3.65
N PHE A 121 2.24 0.62 -4.94
CA PHE A 121 2.49 1.97 -5.45
C PHE A 121 1.39 2.95 -5.04
N GLN A 122 0.10 2.57 -5.09
CA GLN A 122 -0.99 3.44 -4.65
C GLN A 122 -0.88 3.82 -3.18
N VAL A 123 -0.56 2.86 -2.30
CA VAL A 123 -0.41 3.12 -0.87
C VAL A 123 0.81 4.03 -0.61
N VAL A 124 1.93 3.74 -1.26
CA VAL A 124 3.13 4.57 -1.14
C VAL A 124 2.90 5.98 -1.70
N ALA A 125 2.18 6.11 -2.82
CA ALA A 125 1.84 7.40 -3.41
C ALA A 125 0.88 8.20 -2.52
N ALA A 126 -0.03 7.53 -1.80
CA ALA A 126 -0.91 8.17 -0.83
C ALA A 126 -0.14 8.68 0.40
N ALA A 127 0.90 7.95 0.83
CA ALA A 127 1.77 8.34 1.93
C ALA A 127 2.86 9.35 1.54
N TYR A 128 3.08 9.58 0.24
CA TYR A 128 4.10 10.49 -0.24
C TYR A 128 3.74 11.95 0.09
N ARG A 129 4.66 12.64 0.75
CA ARG A 129 4.57 14.09 0.98
C ARG A 129 5.59 14.81 0.11
N SER A 130 5.17 15.90 -0.52
CA SER A 130 6.11 16.71 -1.29
C SER A 130 7.07 17.46 -0.35
N PRO A 131 8.28 17.82 -0.81
CA PRO A 131 9.21 18.62 0.00
C PRO A 131 8.59 19.93 0.50
N ASP A 132 7.73 20.56 -0.31
CA ASP A 132 7.05 21.80 0.04
C ASP A 132 6.02 21.58 1.17
N ASP A 133 5.30 20.46 1.15
CA ASP A 133 4.36 20.10 2.22
C ASP A 133 5.08 19.81 3.54
N ILE A 134 6.26 19.17 3.47
CA ILE A 134 7.09 18.88 4.66
C ILE A 134 7.64 20.17 5.26
N MET A 135 7.99 21.17 4.43
CA MET A 135 8.42 22.47 4.92
C MET A 135 7.29 23.31 5.53
N ALA A 136 6.04 23.02 5.20
CA ALA A 136 4.88 23.67 5.80
C ALA A 136 4.46 23.02 7.14
N ASP A 137 4.93 21.81 7.44
CA ASP A 137 4.59 21.06 8.64
C ASP A 137 5.43 21.53 9.84
N GLU A 138 4.83 22.37 10.69
CA GLU A 138 5.50 22.93 11.87
C GLU A 138 5.91 21.86 12.90
N ASP A 139 5.13 20.78 13.04
CA ASP A 139 5.42 19.72 14.00
C ASP A 139 6.68 18.96 13.58
N PHE A 140 6.78 18.61 12.30
CA PHE A 140 7.97 17.98 11.75
C PHE A 140 9.21 18.87 11.88
N LEU A 141 9.08 20.16 11.56
CA LEU A 141 10.20 21.10 11.66
C LEU A 141 10.71 21.20 13.10
N ASN A 142 9.83 21.35 14.08
CA ASN A 142 10.21 21.47 15.48
C ASN A 142 10.86 20.18 16.01
N GLU A 143 10.27 19.02 15.73
CA GLU A 143 10.72 17.76 16.32
C GLU A 143 11.96 17.17 15.63
N ARG A 144 12.10 17.35 14.31
CA ARG A 144 13.16 16.69 13.52
C ARG A 144 14.21 17.61 12.94
N VAL A 145 13.86 18.85 12.57
CA VAL A 145 14.79 19.78 11.90
C VAL A 145 15.45 20.71 12.90
N TYR A 146 14.68 21.44 13.70
CA TYR A 146 15.20 22.37 14.70
C TYR A 146 15.78 21.68 15.93
N SER A 147 15.41 20.43 16.17
CA SER A 147 16.02 19.62 17.23
C SER A 147 17.38 19.00 16.84
N ASN A 148 17.81 19.15 15.58
CA ASN A 148 19.10 18.62 15.13
C ASN A 148 20.19 19.71 15.18
N ASP A 149 21.13 19.54 16.11
CA ASP A 149 22.25 20.46 16.34
C ASP A 149 23.14 20.66 15.10
N ASP A 150 23.29 19.65 14.24
CA ASP A 150 24.09 19.75 13.02
C ASP A 150 23.45 20.73 12.03
N VAL A 151 22.12 20.68 11.90
CA VAL A 151 21.35 21.59 11.02
C VAL A 151 21.42 23.01 11.55
N LEU A 152 21.26 23.19 12.87
CA LEU A 152 21.38 24.49 13.52
C LEU A 152 22.79 25.08 13.36
N THR A 153 23.82 24.26 13.54
CA THR A 153 25.23 24.67 13.39
C THR A 153 25.52 25.07 11.94
N ALA A 154 25.10 24.26 10.96
CA ALA A 154 25.24 24.61 9.54
C ALA A 154 24.47 25.88 9.16
N CYS A 155 23.28 26.09 9.76
CA CYS A 155 22.50 27.30 9.55
C CYS A 155 23.21 28.53 10.16
N ALA A 156 23.72 28.39 11.39
CA ALA A 156 24.50 29.42 12.07
C ALA A 156 25.79 29.76 11.30
N GLU A 157 26.52 28.76 10.78
CA GLU A 157 27.69 28.97 9.94
C GLU A 157 27.36 29.70 8.64
N LYS A 158 26.26 29.34 7.96
CA LYS A 158 25.82 30.09 6.78
C LYS A 158 25.44 31.53 7.13
N PHE A 159 24.78 31.75 8.26
CA PHE A 159 24.30 33.07 8.66
C PHE A 159 25.41 34.00 9.20
N PHE A 160 26.31 33.47 10.03
CA PHE A 160 27.41 34.20 10.64
C PHE A 160 28.71 34.13 9.84
N GLY A 161 29.01 33.01 9.19
CA GLY A 161 30.17 32.84 8.32
C GLY A 161 30.08 33.67 7.04
N ALA A 162 28.87 33.92 6.50
CA ALA A 162 28.69 34.91 5.44
C ALA A 162 29.01 36.35 5.90
N LYS A 163 28.93 36.62 7.21
CA LYS A 163 29.22 37.93 7.82
C LYS A 163 30.65 38.06 8.36
N SER A 164 31.41 36.97 8.51
CA SER A 164 32.80 37.02 8.99
C SER A 164 33.78 37.57 7.93
N GLY A 165 33.39 37.58 6.66
CA GLY A 165 34.12 38.28 5.58
C GLY A 165 33.95 39.80 5.59
N ALA A 166 32.91 40.32 6.25
CA ALA A 166 32.79 41.75 6.50
C ALA A 166 33.76 42.10 7.63
N LYS A 167 34.90 42.74 7.31
CA LYS A 167 35.79 43.34 8.29
C LYS A 167 34.92 44.10 9.29
N SER A 168 34.84 43.59 10.53
CA SER A 168 34.16 44.28 11.60
C SER A 168 34.67 45.73 11.62
N PRO A 169 33.78 46.75 11.72
CA PRO A 169 34.21 48.12 11.77
C PRO A 169 35.31 48.21 12.82
N ARG A 170 36.49 48.68 12.41
CA ARG A 170 37.67 48.74 13.27
C ARG A 170 37.27 49.55 14.50
N THR A 171 36.97 48.86 15.59
CA THR A 171 36.74 49.53 16.86
C THR A 171 38.04 50.27 17.14
N VAL A 172 37.94 51.56 17.46
CA VAL A 172 39.09 52.33 17.92
C VAL A 172 39.60 51.63 19.18
N GLY A 173 40.59 50.74 18.98
CA GLY A 173 41.17 49.94 20.05
C GLY A 173 41.68 50.89 21.10
N SER A 174 41.12 50.79 22.31
CA SER A 174 41.69 51.21 23.60
C SER A 174 42.70 52.36 23.56
N CYS A 175 42.39 53.45 22.88
CA CYS A 175 43.17 54.69 22.88
C CYS A 175 42.23 55.84 23.25
N GLY A 176 41.50 55.65 24.35
CA GLY A 176 40.76 56.70 25.03
C GLY A 176 41.71 57.62 25.79
N ARG A 177 42.48 58.45 25.06
CA ARG A 177 42.97 59.78 25.50
C ARG A 177 43.86 60.36 24.41
N ALA A 178 43.32 61.26 23.61
CA ALA A 178 44.14 62.31 23.02
C ALA A 178 44.55 63.23 24.18
N VAL A 179 45.69 62.96 24.83
CA VAL A 179 46.28 63.96 25.73
C VAL A 179 46.84 65.05 24.84
N ILE A 180 46.06 66.11 24.63
CA ILE A 180 46.59 67.38 24.12
C ILE A 180 47.49 67.90 25.25
N THR A 181 48.77 67.52 25.24
CA THR A 181 49.75 68.08 26.15
C THR A 181 50.04 69.51 25.71
N LEU A 182 49.98 70.44 26.67
CA LEU A 182 50.42 71.82 26.44
C LEU A 182 51.93 71.80 26.11
N PRO A 183 52.40 72.65 25.19
CA PRO A 183 53.83 72.76 24.90
C PRO A 183 54.61 73.13 26.17
N LYS A 184 55.79 72.52 26.34
CA LYS A 184 56.65 72.75 27.52
C LYS A 184 57.01 74.24 27.61
N LYS A 185 56.73 74.85 28.76
CA LYS A 185 57.20 76.21 29.07
C LYS A 185 58.62 76.12 29.66
N PRO A 186 59.55 77.00 29.26
CA PRO A 186 60.89 77.02 29.87
C PRO A 186 60.77 77.38 31.34
N SER A 187 61.52 76.66 32.17
CA SER A 187 61.58 76.89 33.62
C SER A 187 62.71 77.86 34.03
N SER A 188 63.62 78.16 33.11
CA SER A 188 64.78 79.04 33.30
C SER A 188 65.05 79.91 32.07
N LEU A 189 65.64 81.09 32.28
CA LEU A 189 66.02 82.02 31.21
C LEU A 189 66.95 81.37 30.17
N LYS A 190 67.87 80.51 30.64
CA LYS A 190 68.80 79.78 29.76
C LYS A 190 68.06 78.80 28.84
N GLU A 191 67.10 78.08 29.40
CA GLU A 191 66.26 77.11 28.68
C GLU A 191 65.31 77.81 27.69
N ALA A 192 64.81 79.00 28.04
CA ALA A 192 64.02 79.83 27.15
C ALA A 192 64.83 80.31 25.92
N LYS A 193 66.09 80.70 26.15
CA LYS A 193 67.00 81.14 25.08
C LYS A 193 67.30 79.99 24.11
N GLU A 194 67.61 78.80 24.62
CA GLU A 194 67.90 77.62 23.79
C GLU A 194 66.66 77.19 22.97
N MET A 195 65.46 77.23 23.55
CA MET A 195 64.22 76.97 22.79
C MET A 195 63.93 78.03 21.72
N ALA A 196 64.21 79.31 22.00
CA ALA A 196 64.03 80.37 21.01
C ALA A 196 65.01 80.24 19.84
N GLU A 197 66.29 79.94 20.11
CA GLU A 197 67.29 79.70 19.06
C GLU A 197 66.93 78.51 18.16
N HIS A 198 66.25 77.50 18.71
CA HIS A 198 65.75 76.36 17.94
C HIS A 198 64.51 76.66 17.09
N LEU A 199 63.71 77.68 17.45
CA LEU A 199 62.50 78.07 16.74
C LEU A 199 62.73 79.12 15.66
N PHE A 200 63.78 79.93 15.76
CA PHE A 200 64.11 81.03 14.84
C PHE A 200 65.31 80.75 13.91
N LYS A 201 65.78 79.50 13.84
CA LYS A 201 66.69 79.00 12.80
C LYS A 201 65.90 78.43 11.64
#